data_AF-A0A6A8QI10-F1
#
_entry.id   AF-A0A6A8QI10-F1
#
_cell.length_a   1.000
_cell.length_b   1.000
_cell.length_c   1.000
_cell.angle_alpha   90.00
_cell.angle_beta   90.00
_cell.angle_gamma   90.00
#
_symmetry.space_group_name_H-M   'P 1'
#
loop_
_entity.id
_entity.type
_entity.pdbx_description
1 polymer ?
#
loop_
_entity_poly.entity_id
_entity_poly.type
_entity_poly.pdbx_seq_one_letter_code
_entity_poly.pdbx_strand_id
1 'polypeptide(L)'
;MCSLAPRTGFLRSGCCDWTPEDAGSHTVCVEVTGSFLDFSRRRGNDLATPRPDLAFPGLRPGDRWCLCAPRWQEAFLAGAAPAVVLRATHEAALAYCDIGDLKAAAVEE
;
A
#
# COMPACT_ATOMS: atom_id res chain seq x y z
N MET A 1 13.06 1.20 -2.37
CA MET A 1 12.68 -0.04 -1.65
C MET A 1 11.64 0.31 -0.60
N CYS A 2 10.61 -0.52 -0.41
CA CYS A 2 9.50 -0.24 0.51
C CYS A 2 9.67 -0.96 1.86
N SER A 3 9.80 -2.29 1.88
CA SER A 3 10.03 -3.06 3.12
C SER A 3 10.56 -4.48 2.88
N LEU A 4 11.48 -4.94 3.72
CA LEU A 4 11.95 -6.34 3.75
C LEU A 4 11.42 -7.13 4.95
N ALA A 5 10.86 -6.45 5.96
CA ALA A 5 10.33 -7.04 7.17
C ALA A 5 9.16 -6.17 7.69
N PRO A 6 7.90 -6.53 7.37
CA PRO A 6 7.49 -7.65 6.55
C PRO A 6 7.87 -7.47 5.07
N ARG A 7 8.26 -8.55 4.39
CA ARG A 7 8.62 -8.52 2.97
C ARG A 7 7.39 -8.22 2.11
N THR A 8 7.41 -7.08 1.44
CA THR A 8 6.29 -6.56 0.64
C THR A 8 6.50 -6.71 -0.87
N GLY A 9 5.59 -6.14 -1.66
CA GLY A 9 5.60 -6.14 -3.12
C GLY A 9 4.85 -7.34 -3.69
N PHE A 10 4.23 -7.17 -4.85
CA PHE A 10 3.56 -8.26 -5.57
C PHE A 10 4.53 -9.42 -5.83
N LEU A 11 5.74 -9.10 -6.31
CA LEU A 11 6.82 -10.05 -6.55
C LEU A 11 7.56 -10.52 -5.27
N ARG A 12 7.16 -10.03 -4.09
CA ARG A 12 7.87 -10.25 -2.82
C ARG A 12 9.36 -9.88 -2.88
N SER A 13 9.71 -8.84 -3.64
CA SER A 13 11.07 -8.27 -3.73
C SER A 13 11.36 -7.27 -2.60
N GLY A 14 10.33 -6.79 -1.90
CA GLY A 14 10.39 -5.66 -0.98
C GLY A 14 10.25 -4.29 -1.63
N CYS A 15 10.08 -4.24 -2.95
CA CYS A 15 9.79 -3.03 -3.73
C CYS A 15 8.38 -3.10 -4.31
N CYS A 16 7.79 -1.93 -4.56
CA CYS A 16 6.44 -1.82 -5.17
C CYS A 16 6.53 -1.85 -6.69
N ASP A 17 7.35 -2.76 -7.23
CA ASP A 17 7.54 -2.94 -8.67
C ASP A 17 6.24 -3.42 -9.33
N TRP A 18 6.02 -3.03 -10.57
CA TRP A 18 4.82 -3.39 -11.33
C TRP A 18 5.12 -4.43 -12.41
N THR A 19 4.21 -5.38 -12.60
CA THR A 19 4.20 -6.28 -13.76
C THR A 19 2.78 -6.41 -14.33
N PRO A 20 2.61 -6.84 -15.59
CA PRO A 20 1.28 -7.04 -16.19
C PRO A 20 0.36 -8.01 -15.43
N GLU A 21 0.93 -8.97 -14.68
CA GLU A 21 0.20 -9.92 -13.86
C GLU A 21 -0.37 -9.29 -12.58
N ASP A 22 0.18 -8.15 -12.15
CA ASP A 22 -0.32 -7.40 -10.99
C ASP A 22 -1.52 -6.53 -11.36
N ALA A 23 -2.66 -7.19 -11.60
CA ALA A 23 -3.94 -6.52 -11.90
C ALA A 23 -4.41 -5.58 -10.76
N GLY A 24 -3.89 -5.76 -9.53
CA GLY A 24 -4.20 -4.90 -8.39
C GLY A 24 -3.38 -3.61 -8.36
N SER A 25 -2.25 -3.54 -9.10
CA SER A 25 -1.28 -2.46 -9.07
C SER A 25 -0.79 -2.16 -7.64
N HIS A 26 -0.08 -3.10 -7.02
CA HIS A 26 0.57 -2.95 -5.72
C HIS A 26 1.80 -2.02 -5.82
N THR A 27 1.55 -0.78 -6.19
CA THR A 27 2.56 0.19 -6.63
C THR A 27 2.74 1.35 -5.67
N VAL A 28 1.84 1.52 -4.68
CA VAL A 28 1.93 2.59 -3.67
C VAL A 28 2.57 2.05 -2.40
N CYS A 29 3.76 2.55 -2.04
CA CYS A 29 4.36 2.23 -0.75
C CYS A 29 3.74 3.10 0.33
N VAL A 30 3.12 2.45 1.32
CA VAL A 30 2.44 3.12 2.43
C VAL A 30 3.03 2.71 3.76
N GLU A 31 2.95 3.59 4.75
CA GLU A 31 3.10 3.24 6.17
C GLU A 31 1.71 3.12 6.79
N VAL A 32 1.30 1.90 7.12
CA VAL A 32 -0.09 1.64 7.53
C VAL A 32 -0.35 2.15 8.96
N THR A 33 -1.57 2.63 9.18
CA THR A 33 -2.06 3.05 10.51
C THR A 33 -3.19 2.14 10.96
N GLY A 34 -3.50 2.13 12.26
CA GLY A 34 -4.62 1.34 12.78
C GLY A 34 -5.96 1.75 12.16
N SER A 35 -6.19 3.05 12.01
CA SER A 35 -7.40 3.60 11.38
C SER A 35 -7.53 3.20 9.90
N PHE A 36 -6.42 3.19 9.15
CA PHE A 36 -6.42 2.69 7.78
C PHE A 36 -6.72 1.19 7.72
N LEU A 37 -6.11 0.37 8.57
CA LEU A 37 -6.36 -1.09 8.59
C LEU A 37 -7.84 -1.39 8.87
N ASP A 38 -8.46 -0.68 9.82
CA ASP A 38 -9.89 -0.79 10.11
C ASP A 38 -10.76 -0.34 8.92
N PHE A 39 -10.40 0.78 8.28
CA PHE A 39 -11.08 1.24 7.08
C PHE A 39 -10.99 0.21 5.94
N SER A 40 -9.78 -0.28 5.66
CA SER A 40 -9.51 -1.24 4.58
C SER A 40 -10.31 -2.52 4.78
N ARG A 41 -10.33 -3.04 6.01
CA ARG A 41 -11.13 -4.22 6.38
C ARG A 41 -12.62 -4.00 6.14
N ARG A 42 -13.18 -2.84 6.52
CA ARG A 42 -14.59 -2.49 6.25
C ARG A 42 -14.90 -2.36 4.76
N ARG A 43 -13.90 -2.08 3.92
CA ARG A 43 -13.98 -2.06 2.44
C ARG A 43 -13.69 -3.42 1.80
N GLY A 44 -13.58 -4.48 2.59
CA GLY A 44 -13.35 -5.85 2.11
C GLY A 44 -11.89 -6.18 1.81
N ASN A 45 -10.94 -5.35 2.25
CA ASN A 45 -9.51 -5.58 2.11
C ASN A 45 -8.86 -5.76 3.49
N ASP A 46 -8.98 -6.97 4.04
CA ASP A 46 -8.39 -7.29 5.35
C ASP A 46 -6.88 -7.48 5.23
N LEU A 47 -6.14 -6.47 5.68
CA LEU A 47 -4.68 -6.47 5.73
C LEU A 47 -4.13 -6.77 7.13
N ALA A 48 -4.98 -6.97 8.15
CA ALA A 48 -4.52 -7.22 9.52
C ALA A 48 -4.47 -8.72 9.84
N THR A 49 -5.40 -9.51 9.29
CA THR A 49 -5.47 -10.95 9.53
C THR A 49 -4.33 -11.69 8.79
N PRO A 50 -3.48 -12.47 9.48
CA PRO A 50 -2.45 -13.28 8.83
C PRO A 50 -3.06 -14.32 7.88
N ARG A 51 -2.41 -14.52 6.73
CA ARG A 51 -2.75 -15.53 5.71
C ARG A 51 -1.51 -16.34 5.37
N PRO A 52 -1.19 -17.38 6.17
CA PRO A 52 -0.01 -18.23 5.96
C PRO A 52 0.02 -18.90 4.58
N ASP A 53 -1.16 -19.22 4.05
CA ASP A 53 -1.37 -19.79 2.71
C ASP A 53 -0.87 -18.86 1.58
N LEU A 54 -0.83 -17.54 1.83
CA LEU A 54 -0.36 -16.52 0.89
C LEU A 54 0.98 -15.88 1.32
N ALA A 55 1.66 -16.50 2.29
CA ALA A 55 2.87 -15.95 2.92
C ALA A 55 2.68 -14.48 3.37
N PHE A 56 1.49 -14.15 3.89
CA PHE A 56 1.15 -12.82 4.35
C PHE A 56 1.03 -12.82 5.89
N PRO A 57 1.90 -12.06 6.60
CA PRO A 57 1.95 -12.13 8.07
C PRO A 57 0.82 -11.38 8.76
N GLY A 58 0.02 -10.59 8.04
CA GLY A 58 -0.85 -9.58 8.62
C GLY A 58 -0.06 -8.35 9.04
N LEU A 59 -0.58 -7.16 8.74
CA LEU A 59 0.08 -5.89 9.00
C LEU A 59 -0.33 -5.31 10.35
N ARG A 60 0.58 -4.51 10.91
CA ARG A 60 0.39 -3.73 12.12
C ARG A 60 0.68 -2.26 11.84
N PRO A 61 0.14 -1.33 12.65
CA PRO A 61 0.47 0.08 12.53
C PRO A 61 1.99 0.30 12.53
N GLY A 62 2.50 1.09 11.59
CA GLY A 62 3.93 1.33 11.36
C GLY A 62 4.57 0.41 10.32
N ASP A 63 3.92 -0.69 9.93
CA ASP A 63 4.45 -1.53 8.85
C ASP A 63 4.39 -0.79 7.50
N ARG A 64 5.44 -0.98 6.70
CA ARG A 64 5.43 -0.54 5.31
C ARG A 64 4.97 -1.63 4.38
N TRP A 65 4.08 -1.28 3.46
CA TRP A 65 3.47 -2.23 2.53
C TRP A 65 3.20 -1.61 1.16
N CYS A 66 3.22 -2.45 0.12
CA CYS A 66 2.88 -2.06 -1.24
C CYS A 66 1.38 -2.31 -1.40
N LEU A 67 0.62 -1.24 -1.38
CA LEU A 67 -0.83 -1.24 -1.48
C LEU A 67 -1.26 -1.10 -2.94
N CYS A 68 -2.37 -1.75 -3.29
CA CYS A 68 -3.05 -1.51 -4.56
C CYS A 68 -3.35 -0.03 -4.72
N ALA A 69 -2.84 0.61 -5.78
CA ALA A 69 -3.10 2.01 -6.10
C ALA A 69 -4.59 2.41 -6.05
N PRO A 70 -5.53 1.65 -6.65
CA PRO A 70 -6.96 2.00 -6.53
C PRO A 70 -7.49 1.94 -5.09
N ARG A 71 -6.95 1.07 -4.23
CA ARG A 71 -7.33 0.99 -2.80
C ARG A 71 -6.76 2.15 -2.00
N TRP A 72 -5.57 2.61 -2.35
CA TRP A 72 -5.01 3.81 -1.75
C TRP A 72 -5.85 5.05 -2.10
N GLN A 73 -6.19 5.23 -3.38
CA GLN A 73 -7.02 6.35 -3.83
C GLN A 73 -8.42 6.33 -3.21
N GLU A 74 -9.06 5.15 -3.09
CA GLU A 74 -10.32 4.97 -2.36
C GLU A 74 -10.21 5.48 -0.91
N ALA A 75 -9.13 5.12 -0.22
CA ALA A 75 -8.90 5.56 1.15
C ALA A 75 -8.64 7.07 1.24
N PHE A 76 -7.91 7.65 0.28
CA PHE A 76 -7.61 9.08 0.24
C PHE A 76 -8.88 9.91 0.09
N LEU A 77 -9.74 9.56 -0.88
CA LEU A 77 -11.02 10.22 -1.09
C LEU A 77 -11.98 10.09 0.11
N ALA A 78 -11.81 9.05 0.92
CA ALA A 78 -12.56 8.85 2.15
C ALA A 78 -11.93 9.52 3.38
N GLY A 79 -10.80 10.24 3.24
CA GLY A 79 -10.08 10.86 4.34
C GLY A 79 -9.41 9.86 5.29
N ALA A 80 -9.15 8.64 4.83
CA ALA A 80 -8.62 7.52 5.61
C ALA A 80 -7.33 6.92 5.03
N ALA A 81 -6.69 7.59 4.06
CA ALA A 81 -5.45 7.11 3.47
C ALA A 81 -4.30 7.05 4.49
N PRO A 82 -3.47 6.00 4.42
CA PRO A 82 -2.19 5.98 5.12
C PRO A 82 -1.19 6.90 4.41
N ALA A 83 -0.15 7.30 5.14
CA ALA A 83 0.96 8.08 4.60
C ALA A 83 1.69 7.31 3.49
N VAL A 84 2.19 8.05 2.50
CA VAL A 84 2.89 7.51 1.32
C VAL A 84 4.39 7.76 1.42
N VAL A 85 5.18 6.72 1.14
CA VAL A 85 6.61 6.85 0.91
C VAL A 85 6.83 7.05 -0.59
N LEU A 86 6.86 8.30 -1.04
CA LEU A 86 6.92 8.64 -2.47
C LEU A 86 8.14 8.03 -3.17
N ARG A 87 9.32 8.08 -2.54
CA ARG A 87 10.57 7.51 -3.10
C ARG A 87 10.50 5.99 -3.31
N ALA A 88 9.55 5.30 -2.69
CA ALA A 88 9.33 3.86 -2.79
C ALA A 88 8.05 3.49 -3.54
N THR A 89 7.34 4.47 -4.10
CA THR A 89 6.12 4.31 -4.89
C THR A 89 6.47 4.29 -6.38
N HIS A 90 5.95 3.30 -7.10
CA HIS A 90 6.22 3.12 -8.52
C HIS A 90 5.31 4.02 -9.37
N GLU A 91 5.81 4.56 -10.48
CA GLU A 91 5.09 5.53 -11.33
C GLU A 91 3.78 4.99 -11.92
N ALA A 92 3.67 3.67 -12.08
CA ALA A 92 2.43 2.99 -12.50
C ALA A 92 1.25 3.25 -11.55
N ALA A 93 1.48 3.72 -10.32
CA ALA A 93 0.42 4.19 -9.42
C ALA A 93 -0.39 5.35 -10.04
N LEU A 94 0.22 6.16 -10.91
CA LEU A 94 -0.40 7.31 -11.58
C LEU A 94 -1.48 6.94 -12.59
N ALA A 95 -1.60 5.66 -12.95
CA ALA A 95 -2.75 5.18 -13.71
C ALA A 95 -4.06 5.19 -12.89
N TYR A 96 -3.95 5.26 -11.56
CA TYR A 96 -5.09 5.20 -10.62
C TYR A 96 -5.14 6.36 -9.65
N CYS A 97 -3.99 6.94 -9.29
CA CYS A 97 -3.87 7.97 -8.27
C CYS A 97 -3.49 9.32 -8.90
N ASP A 98 -4.02 10.41 -8.34
CA ASP A 98 -3.53 11.75 -8.68
C ASP A 98 -2.18 12.01 -8.00
N ILE A 99 -1.23 12.61 -8.72
CA ILE A 99 0.11 12.91 -8.18
C ILE A 99 0.05 13.94 -7.04
N GLY A 100 -0.93 14.86 -7.08
CA GLY A 100 -1.18 15.84 -6.03
C GLY A 100 -1.61 15.18 -4.73
N ASP A 101 -2.50 14.19 -4.82
CA ASP A 101 -2.96 13.41 -3.65
C ASP A 101 -1.80 12.62 -3.03
N LEU A 102 -1.02 11.93 -3.86
CA LEU A 102 0.17 11.20 -3.41
C LEU A 102 1.19 12.12 -2.71
N LYS A 103 1.37 13.34 -3.23
CA LYS A 103 2.25 14.36 -2.63
C LYS A 103 1.68 14.93 -1.33
N ALA A 104 0.38 15.15 -1.25
CA ALA A 104 -0.27 15.67 -0.05
C ALA A 104 -0.19 14.70 1.13
N ALA A 105 -0.17 13.39 0.85
CA ALA A 105 -0.03 12.34 1.84
C ALA A 105 1.42 11.86 2.06
N ALA A 106 2.40 12.49 1.41
CA ALA A 106 3.79 12.04 1.46
C ALA A 106 4.42 12.30 2.83
N VAL A 107 5.21 11.34 3.31
CA VAL A 107 6.15 11.56 4.41
C VAL A 107 7.54 11.86 3.86
N GLU A 108 8.25 12.79 4.52
CA GLU A 108 9.66 13.04 4.20
C GLU A 108 10.53 11.91 4.74
N GLU A 109 11.33 11.32 3.85
CA GLU A 109 12.50 10.49 4.16
C GLU A 109 13.74 11.05 3.47
#